data_AF-A0A741P1T2-F1
#
_entry.id   AF-A0A741P1T2-F1
#
_cell.length_a   1.000
_cell.length_b   1.000
_cell.length_c   1.000
_cell.angle_alpha   90.00
_cell.angle_beta   90.00
_cell.angle_gamma   90.00
#
_symmetry.space_group_name_H-M   'P 1'
#
loop_
_entity.id
_entity.type
_entity.pdbx_description
1 polymer ?
#
loop_
_entity_poly.entity_id
_entity_poly.type
_entity_poly.pdbx_seq_one_letter_code
_entity_poly.pdbx_strand_id
1 'polypeptide(L)'
;MNLNAALSTDLLKEGRNKEQFVGRPFYLSYDIARLLVCDAWKAQVKGIPAGCFLLAFYDGEDGVEEAVLLRALSQTKLPTDNDVISSMIEYYKDNLDISGRAGSLKGGKLDEFTRYEFSFSGLECRVLGVFYRTQKGNIEFGADLENFYAANNYTVYKANRDVLEFIVNQRDDGGLVGQDSEFKIGSVRYSSSRRHQSQEENVNVWVNPKDFLGKRSAMFGMTRTGKSNTV
;
A
#
# COMPACT_ATOMS: atom_id res chain seq x y z
N MET A 1 11.37 6.51 -22.24
CA MET A 1 11.53 5.57 -21.11
C MET A 1 10.97 4.24 -21.60
N ASN A 2 11.80 3.20 -21.69
CA ASN A 2 11.41 1.93 -22.33
C ASN A 2 10.44 1.15 -21.44
N LEU A 3 9.18 1.04 -21.86
CA LEU A 3 8.16 0.22 -21.18
C LEU A 3 8.56 -1.25 -21.02
N ASN A 4 9.39 -1.75 -21.95
CA ASN A 4 9.96 -3.09 -21.92
C ASN A 4 10.74 -3.40 -20.63
N ALA A 5 11.26 -2.39 -19.93
CA ALA A 5 12.00 -2.60 -18.68
C ALA A 5 11.08 -2.89 -17.49
N ALA A 6 9.92 -2.23 -17.39
CA ALA A 6 9.04 -2.34 -16.22
C ALA A 6 8.30 -3.69 -16.13
N LEU A 7 8.05 -4.34 -17.26
CA LEU A 7 7.51 -5.72 -17.32
C LEU A 7 8.60 -6.80 -17.24
N SER A 8 9.87 -6.44 -17.46
CA SER A 8 11.00 -7.32 -17.16
C SER A 8 11.39 -7.31 -15.67
N THR A 9 10.77 -6.41 -14.90
CA THR A 9 10.97 -6.28 -13.46
C THR A 9 10.42 -7.51 -12.75
N ASP A 10 11.28 -8.20 -12.00
CA ASP A 10 10.87 -9.30 -11.13
C ASP A 10 10.18 -8.73 -9.89
N LEU A 11 8.84 -8.63 -9.93
CA LEU A 11 8.02 -8.09 -8.84
C LEU A 11 8.35 -8.73 -7.49
N LEU A 12 8.66 -10.04 -7.49
CA LEU A 12 8.92 -10.79 -6.25
C LEU A 12 10.28 -10.45 -5.63
N LYS A 13 11.21 -9.91 -6.43
CA LYS A 13 12.51 -9.41 -5.96
C LYS A 13 12.47 -7.92 -5.67
N GLU A 14 12.05 -7.11 -6.63
CA GLU A 14 12.04 -5.64 -6.51
C GLU A 14 11.02 -5.13 -5.48
N GLY A 15 9.95 -5.89 -5.25
CA GLY A 15 8.96 -5.59 -4.21
C GLY A 15 9.48 -5.75 -2.79
N ARG A 16 10.60 -6.46 -2.56
CA ARG A 16 11.23 -6.65 -1.23
C ARG A 16 12.23 -5.54 -0.88
N ASN A 17 12.11 -4.35 -1.47
CA ASN A 17 13.02 -3.24 -1.20
C ASN A 17 12.86 -2.75 0.26
N LYS A 18 13.93 -2.87 1.05
CA LYS A 18 13.98 -2.45 2.47
C LYS A 18 13.61 -0.98 2.70
N GLU A 19 13.87 -0.10 1.73
CA GLU A 19 13.48 1.30 1.81
C GLU A 19 11.97 1.50 1.75
N GLN A 20 11.24 0.53 1.19
CA GLN A 20 9.77 0.54 1.07
C GLN A 20 9.08 -0.24 2.19
N PHE A 21 9.79 -0.62 3.25
CA PHE A 21 9.20 -1.35 4.37
C PHE A 21 8.11 -0.53 5.07
N VAL A 22 6.95 -1.15 5.27
CA VAL A 22 5.75 -0.51 5.85
C VAL A 22 5.43 -1.04 7.24
N GLY A 23 5.59 -2.34 7.48
CA GLY A 23 5.21 -2.95 8.73
C GLY A 23 5.03 -4.46 8.63
N ARG A 24 4.46 -5.04 9.68
CA ARG A 24 4.21 -6.48 9.79
C ARG A 24 2.73 -6.76 10.08
N PRO A 25 2.12 -7.79 9.49
CA PRO A 25 0.75 -8.14 9.83
C PRO A 25 0.71 -8.82 11.19
N PHE A 26 -0.28 -8.44 11.99
CA PHE A 26 -0.66 -9.16 13.21
C PHE A 26 -1.95 -9.98 13.00
N TYR A 27 -2.61 -9.79 11.87
CA TYR A 27 -3.78 -10.56 11.44
C TYR A 27 -3.80 -10.66 9.92
N LEU A 28 -4.12 -11.84 9.40
CA LEU A 28 -4.30 -12.11 7.97
C LEU A 28 -5.46 -13.10 7.80
N SER A 29 -6.32 -12.83 6.84
CA SER A 29 -7.41 -13.71 6.39
C SER A 29 -7.52 -13.63 4.86
N TYR A 30 -8.46 -14.36 4.27
CA TYR A 30 -8.71 -14.34 2.83
C TYR A 30 -9.13 -12.95 2.28
N ASP A 31 -9.75 -12.11 3.12
CA ASP A 31 -10.29 -10.82 2.69
C ASP A 31 -9.55 -9.61 3.28
N ILE A 32 -8.96 -9.76 4.46
CA ILE A 32 -8.46 -8.65 5.28
C ILE A 32 -7.09 -8.98 5.87
N ALA A 33 -6.20 -8.00 5.86
CA ALA A 33 -4.97 -8.01 6.63
C ALA A 33 -4.95 -6.81 7.58
N ARG A 34 -4.43 -6.99 8.81
CA ARG A 34 -4.17 -5.88 9.73
C ARG A 34 -2.70 -5.79 10.05
N LEU A 35 -2.14 -4.61 9.81
CA LEU A 35 -0.71 -4.34 9.89
C LEU A 35 -0.42 -3.48 11.10
N LEU A 36 0.64 -3.83 11.82
CA LEU A 36 1.30 -2.94 12.75
C LEU A 36 2.23 -2.04 11.95
N VAL A 37 1.98 -0.74 11.98
CA VAL A 37 2.79 0.27 11.29
C VAL A 37 3.20 1.35 12.29
N CYS A 38 4.35 1.98 12.06
CA CYS A 38 4.79 3.13 12.87
C CYS A 38 5.05 4.36 12.01
N ASP A 39 5.09 5.52 12.64
CA ASP A 39 5.25 6.79 11.94
C ASP A 39 6.63 6.94 11.27
N ALA A 40 7.68 6.33 11.82
CA ALA A 40 9.00 6.31 11.18
C ALA A 40 8.97 5.58 9.83
N TRP A 41 8.34 4.40 9.77
CA TRP A 41 8.20 3.64 8.52
C TRP A 41 7.31 4.36 7.52
N LYS A 42 6.19 4.95 7.98
CA LYS A 42 5.33 5.79 7.13
C LYS A 42 6.12 6.96 6.54
N ALA A 43 6.93 7.66 7.33
CA ALA A 43 7.75 8.77 6.85
C ALA A 43 8.77 8.31 5.80
N GLN A 44 9.43 7.17 6.06
CA GLN A 44 10.40 6.55 5.15
C GLN A 44 9.79 6.26 3.76
N VAL A 45 8.59 5.67 3.72
CA VAL A 45 7.90 5.35 2.46
C VAL A 45 7.12 6.51 1.85
N LYS A 46 7.34 7.75 2.34
CA LYS A 46 6.62 8.96 1.91
C LYS A 46 5.10 8.87 2.11
N GLY A 47 4.67 8.17 3.16
CA GLY A 47 3.29 7.99 3.56
C GLY A 47 2.58 6.84 2.86
N ILE A 48 1.44 6.46 3.46
CA ILE A 48 0.57 5.37 3.02
C ILE A 48 -0.81 5.96 2.74
N PRO A 49 -1.07 6.42 1.50
CA PRO A 49 -2.37 6.93 1.13
C PRO A 49 -3.46 5.85 1.17
N ALA A 50 -4.70 6.24 1.45
CA ALA A 50 -5.83 5.34 1.29
C ALA A 50 -5.88 4.80 -0.16
N GLY A 51 -6.05 3.49 -0.30
CA GLY A 51 -6.07 2.81 -1.58
C GLY A 51 -4.71 2.51 -2.19
N CYS A 52 -3.58 2.79 -1.50
CA CYS A 52 -2.27 2.38 -2.01
C CYS A 52 -2.10 0.86 -2.01
N PHE A 53 -1.32 0.36 -2.97
CA PHE A 53 -0.97 -1.06 -3.04
C PHE A 53 0.23 -1.37 -2.16
N LEU A 54 0.12 -2.42 -1.38
CA LEU A 54 1.16 -3.00 -0.54
C LEU A 54 1.34 -4.47 -0.93
N LEU A 55 2.54 -5.01 -0.72
CA LEU A 55 2.86 -6.42 -0.95
C LEU A 55 3.30 -7.05 0.36
N ALA A 56 2.62 -8.12 0.78
CA ALA A 56 3.03 -8.93 1.92
C ALA A 56 3.76 -10.17 1.44
N PHE A 57 5.06 -10.23 1.72
CA PHE A 57 5.93 -11.35 1.35
C PHE A 57 6.03 -12.34 2.48
N TYR A 58 5.95 -13.63 2.15
CA TYR A 58 6.23 -14.70 3.11
C TYR A 58 7.73 -14.85 3.31
N ASP A 59 8.14 -14.89 4.57
CA ASP A 59 9.53 -15.02 5.04
C ASP A 59 9.72 -16.24 5.98
N GLY A 60 8.72 -17.11 6.09
CA GLY A 60 8.76 -18.23 7.03
C GLY A 60 9.67 -19.38 6.60
N GLU A 61 9.82 -19.59 5.29
CA GLU A 61 10.66 -20.66 4.70
C GLU A 61 11.33 -20.16 3.42
N ASP A 62 12.55 -20.63 3.18
CA ASP A 62 13.30 -20.32 1.96
C ASP A 62 12.69 -21.05 0.76
N GLY A 63 12.58 -20.35 -0.37
CA GLY A 63 12.11 -20.91 -1.65
C GLY A 63 10.63 -20.68 -1.95
N VAL A 64 9.86 -20.09 -1.03
CA VAL A 64 8.48 -19.65 -1.30
C VAL A 64 8.51 -18.27 -1.97
N GLU A 65 8.20 -18.24 -3.25
CA GLU A 65 8.14 -17.02 -4.07
C GLU A 65 6.70 -16.57 -4.28
N GLU A 66 6.14 -15.98 -3.22
CA GLU A 66 4.76 -15.47 -3.22
C GLU A 66 4.67 -14.10 -2.53
N ALA A 67 3.75 -13.26 -3.02
CA ALA A 67 3.44 -11.96 -2.47
C ALA A 67 1.94 -11.68 -2.49
N VAL A 68 1.33 -11.53 -1.33
CA VAL A 68 -0.08 -11.16 -1.20
C VAL A 68 -0.24 -9.69 -1.56
N LEU A 69 -1.10 -9.40 -2.54
CA LEU A 69 -1.44 -8.03 -2.92
C LEU A 69 -2.48 -7.46 -1.96
N LEU A 70 -2.10 -6.39 -1.29
CA LEU A 70 -2.91 -5.70 -0.29
C LEU A 70 -3.26 -4.29 -0.78
N ARG A 71 -4.46 -3.82 -0.41
CA ARG A 71 -4.89 -2.44 -0.61
C ARG A 71 -5.17 -1.78 0.73
N ALA A 72 -4.44 -0.72 1.05
CA ALA A 72 -4.66 0.05 2.28
C ALA A 72 -6.06 0.65 2.31
N LEU A 73 -6.81 0.48 3.40
CA LEU A 73 -8.18 0.98 3.56
C LEU A 73 -8.25 2.09 4.60
N SER A 74 -8.08 1.73 5.86
CA SER A 74 -8.33 2.60 7.00
C SER A 74 -7.48 2.21 8.20
N GLN A 75 -7.47 3.03 9.23
CA GLN A 75 -6.88 2.65 10.51
C GLN A 75 -7.69 1.52 11.16
N THR A 76 -7.02 0.71 11.97
CA THR A 76 -7.66 -0.33 12.79
C THR A 76 -7.13 -0.27 14.20
N LYS A 77 -7.94 -0.75 15.14
CA LYS A 77 -7.59 -0.69 16.56
C LYS A 77 -6.54 -1.73 16.90
N LEU A 78 -5.53 -1.33 17.65
CA LEU A 78 -4.63 -2.26 18.34
C LEU A 78 -5.21 -2.62 19.72
N PRO A 79 -4.90 -3.81 20.26
CA PRO A 79 -5.30 -4.18 21.61
C PRO A 79 -4.87 -3.18 22.69
N THR A 80 -3.74 -2.50 22.48
CA THR A 80 -3.13 -1.53 23.40
C THR A 80 -3.65 -0.10 23.23
N ASP A 81 -4.50 0.19 22.23
CA ASP A 81 -4.92 1.56 21.92
C ASP A 81 -5.60 2.25 23.10
N ASN A 82 -6.42 1.53 23.87
CA ASN A 82 -7.12 2.13 25.01
C ASN A 82 -6.15 2.60 26.11
N ASP A 83 -5.08 1.84 26.34
CA ASP A 83 -4.06 2.18 27.33
C ASP A 83 -3.24 3.37 26.84
N VAL A 84 -2.83 3.36 25.57
CA VAL A 84 -2.12 4.47 24.92
C VAL A 84 -2.95 5.75 24.97
N ILE A 85 -4.23 5.70 24.61
CA ILE A 85 -5.13 6.86 24.65
C ILE A 85 -5.27 7.39 26.08
N SER A 86 -5.44 6.49 27.06
CA SER A 86 -5.51 6.86 28.48
C SER A 86 -4.24 7.62 28.92
N SER A 87 -3.06 7.10 28.60
CA SER A 87 -1.78 7.74 28.92
C SER A 87 -1.57 9.06 28.18
N MET A 88 -2.01 9.17 26.92
CA MET A 88 -1.98 10.44 26.18
C MET A 88 -2.89 11.50 26.82
N ILE A 89 -4.09 11.12 27.26
CA ILE A 89 -5.02 12.02 27.95
C ILE A 89 -4.42 12.50 29.28
N GLU A 90 -3.83 11.60 30.06
CA GLU A 90 -3.15 11.94 31.32
C GLU A 90 -1.98 12.89 31.08
N TYR A 91 -1.12 12.59 30.09
CA TYR A 91 -0.04 13.47 29.69
C TYR A 91 -0.53 14.87 29.30
N TYR A 92 -1.62 14.98 28.53
CA TYR A 92 -2.19 16.28 28.19
C TYR A 92 -2.74 17.00 29.42
N LYS A 93 -3.39 16.30 30.35
CA LYS A 93 -3.87 16.90 31.62
C LYS A 93 -2.73 17.46 32.47
N ASP A 94 -1.60 16.75 32.54
CA ASP A 94 -0.44 17.15 33.35
C ASP A 94 0.36 18.30 32.73
N ASN A 95 0.32 18.43 31.40
CA ASN A 95 1.05 19.44 30.63
C ASN A 95 0.18 20.56 30.07
N LEU A 96 -1.11 20.58 30.40
CA LEU A 96 -2.01 21.70 30.08
C LEU A 96 -1.56 22.92 30.90
N ASP A 97 -1.25 24.00 30.19
CA ASP A 97 -0.97 25.28 30.83
C ASP A 97 -2.29 25.87 31.37
N ILE A 98 -2.57 25.58 32.64
CA ILE A 98 -3.68 26.16 33.41
C ILE A 98 -3.34 27.56 33.97
N SER A 99 -2.30 28.23 33.43
CA SER A 99 -1.83 29.56 33.87
C SER A 99 -2.89 30.67 33.85
N GLY A 100 -4.07 30.43 33.26
CA GLY A 100 -5.25 31.26 33.50
C GLY A 100 -5.70 31.32 34.98
N ARG A 101 -5.19 30.48 35.90
CA ARG A 101 -5.46 30.57 37.35
C ARG A 101 -4.26 30.51 38.30
N ALA A 102 -3.12 29.93 37.92
CA ALA A 102 -1.89 30.03 38.72
C ALA A 102 -0.71 29.58 37.87
N GLY A 103 0.13 30.54 37.45
CA GLY A 103 1.25 30.31 36.54
C GLY A 103 2.23 29.24 37.03
N SER A 104 2.13 28.04 36.48
CA SER A 104 3.15 27.00 36.62
C SER A 104 3.46 26.44 35.23
N LEU A 105 4.62 26.81 34.71
CA LEU A 105 5.20 26.23 33.51
C LEU A 105 5.60 24.79 33.81
N LYS A 106 4.71 23.83 33.54
CA LYS A 106 5.06 22.41 33.50
C LYS A 106 5.37 22.01 32.07
N GLY A 107 6.66 22.03 31.73
CA GLY A 107 7.18 21.51 30.47
C GLY A 107 7.60 20.05 30.64
N GLY A 108 6.65 19.12 30.73
CA GLY A 108 6.96 17.70 30.65
C GLY A 108 7.15 17.31 29.18
N LYS A 109 8.37 16.93 28.79
CA LYS A 109 8.63 16.32 27.49
C LYS A 109 8.50 14.81 27.69
N LEU A 110 7.62 14.14 26.94
CA LEU A 110 7.56 12.66 26.91
C LEU A 110 8.97 12.09 26.76
N ASP A 111 9.29 11.05 27.52
CA ASP A 111 10.53 10.30 27.32
C ASP A 111 10.51 9.61 25.94
N GLU A 112 11.70 9.21 25.48
CA GLU A 112 11.86 8.66 24.13
C GLU A 112 11.16 7.32 23.92
N PHE A 113 11.08 6.49 24.96
CA PHE A 113 10.43 5.19 24.91
C PHE A 113 8.91 5.36 24.76
N THR A 114 8.31 6.24 25.55
CA THR A 114 6.87 6.53 25.46
C THR A 114 6.49 7.15 24.10
N ARG A 115 7.33 8.03 23.54
CA ARG A 115 7.12 8.55 22.17
C ARG A 115 7.17 7.47 21.10
N TYR A 116 8.07 6.50 21.25
CA TYR A 116 8.18 5.39 20.33
C TYR A 116 6.94 4.50 20.38
N GLU A 117 6.47 4.16 21.59
CA GLU A 117 5.26 3.35 21.77
C GLU A 117 4.02 4.04 21.18
N PHE A 118 3.88 5.35 21.40
CA PHE A 118 2.76 6.14 20.84
C PHE A 118 2.81 6.30 19.32
N SER A 119 3.93 5.94 18.67
CA SER A 119 4.09 6.05 17.22
C SER A 119 3.49 4.86 16.45
N PHE A 120 3.12 3.79 17.15
CA PHE A 120 2.50 2.62 16.54
C PHE A 120 1.01 2.81 16.31
N SER A 121 0.52 2.19 15.24
CA SER A 121 -0.89 2.22 14.87
C SER A 121 -1.25 1.00 14.03
N GLY A 122 -2.52 0.62 14.04
CA GLY A 122 -3.04 -0.41 13.16
C GLY A 122 -3.45 0.16 11.80
N LEU A 123 -3.10 -0.55 10.73
CA LEU A 123 -3.59 -0.30 9.37
C LEU A 123 -4.36 -1.52 8.85
N GLU A 124 -5.62 -1.32 8.49
CA GLU A 124 -6.43 -2.33 7.80
C GLU A 124 -6.21 -2.27 6.30
N CYS A 125 -6.00 -3.44 5.70
CA CYS A 125 -5.85 -3.63 4.27
C CYS A 125 -6.84 -4.68 3.77
N ARG A 126 -7.31 -4.50 2.54
CA ARG A 126 -8.02 -5.55 1.80
C ARG A 126 -7.04 -6.46 1.09
N VAL A 127 -7.26 -7.76 1.14
CA VAL A 127 -6.58 -8.73 0.28
C VAL A 127 -7.22 -8.68 -1.11
N LEU A 128 -6.41 -8.49 -2.14
CA LEU A 128 -6.86 -8.44 -3.53
C LEU A 128 -6.52 -9.70 -4.33
N GLY A 129 -5.54 -10.48 -3.85
CA GLY A 129 -5.01 -11.65 -4.55
C GLY A 129 -3.57 -11.92 -4.17
N VAL A 130 -2.90 -12.79 -4.93
CA VAL A 130 -1.52 -13.21 -4.71
C VAL A 130 -0.76 -13.24 -6.03
N PHE A 131 0.47 -12.73 -6.00
CA PHE A 131 1.47 -12.99 -7.03
C PHE A 131 2.31 -14.19 -6.62
N TYR A 132 2.50 -15.13 -7.53
CA TYR A 132 3.31 -16.33 -7.27
C TYR A 132 4.13 -16.71 -8.50
N ARG A 133 5.26 -17.40 -8.28
CA ARG A 133 6.06 -17.94 -9.38
C ARG A 133 5.56 -19.31 -9.79
N THR A 134 5.24 -19.47 -11.07
CA THR A 134 4.87 -20.76 -11.66
C THR A 134 6.10 -21.67 -11.83
N GLN A 135 5.86 -22.97 -12.05
CA GLN A 135 6.92 -23.94 -12.36
C GLN A 135 7.74 -23.58 -13.61
N LYS A 136 7.19 -22.76 -14.52
CA LYS A 136 7.86 -22.27 -15.72
C LYS A 136 8.73 -21.02 -15.47
N GLY A 137 8.72 -20.49 -14.25
CA GLY A 137 9.49 -19.30 -13.85
C GLY A 137 8.75 -17.97 -14.02
N ASN A 138 7.56 -17.97 -14.64
CA ASN A 138 6.74 -16.78 -14.85
C ASN A 138 6.00 -16.38 -13.58
N ILE A 139 5.82 -15.07 -13.37
CA ILE A 139 5.00 -14.52 -12.28
C ILE A 139 3.57 -14.39 -12.78
N GLU A 140 2.63 -15.03 -12.06
CA GLU A 140 1.20 -14.96 -12.34
C GLU A 140 0.45 -14.32 -11.16
N PHE A 141 -0.75 -13.81 -11.41
CA PHE A 141 -1.62 -13.24 -10.39
C PHE A 141 -2.88 -14.10 -10.23
N GLY A 142 -3.11 -14.57 -9.01
CA GLY A 142 -4.38 -15.17 -8.59
C GLY A 142 -5.25 -14.12 -7.91
N ALA A 143 -6.52 -14.01 -8.31
CA ALA A 143 -7.48 -13.07 -7.72
C ALA A 143 -8.02 -13.51 -6.35
N ASP A 144 -7.69 -14.74 -5.95
CA ASP A 144 -8.02 -15.37 -4.69
C ASP A 144 -6.75 -15.91 -4.02
N LEU A 145 -6.82 -16.08 -2.70
CA LEU A 145 -5.78 -16.70 -1.91
C LEU A 145 -6.12 -18.18 -1.75
N GLU A 146 -5.28 -19.09 -2.26
CA GLU A 146 -5.47 -20.52 -2.01
C GLU A 146 -5.22 -20.85 -0.54
N ASN A 147 -4.14 -20.30 0.02
CA ASN A 147 -3.72 -20.50 1.40
C ASN A 147 -2.96 -19.28 1.94
N PHE A 148 -2.92 -19.11 3.25
CA PHE A 148 -2.01 -18.19 3.92
C PHE A 148 -1.46 -18.80 5.20
N TYR A 149 -0.22 -18.43 5.53
CA TYR A 149 0.44 -18.85 6.75
C TYR A 149 0.19 -17.85 7.89
N ALA A 150 0.72 -18.15 9.07
CA ALA A 150 0.61 -17.27 10.22
C ALA A 150 1.15 -15.86 9.90
N ALA A 151 0.40 -14.84 10.31
CA ALA A 151 0.67 -13.44 9.95
C ALA A 151 2.07 -12.95 10.33
N ASN A 152 2.65 -13.48 11.41
CA ASN A 152 4.00 -13.15 11.87
C ASN A 152 5.12 -13.53 10.89
N ASN A 153 4.83 -14.43 9.93
CA ASN A 153 5.77 -14.86 8.91
C ASN A 153 5.75 -13.96 7.67
N TYR A 154 5.00 -12.85 7.67
CA TYR A 154 4.95 -11.93 6.54
C TYR A 154 5.58 -10.57 6.87
N THR A 155 6.21 -9.98 5.86
CA THR A 155 6.74 -8.63 5.88
C THR A 155 6.11 -7.80 4.78
N VAL A 156 5.61 -6.60 5.11
CA VAL A 156 4.85 -5.78 4.17
C VAL A 156 5.66 -4.59 3.66
N TYR A 157 5.61 -4.38 2.35
CA TYR A 157 6.29 -3.30 1.63
C TYR A 157 5.30 -2.51 0.78
N LYS A 158 5.57 -1.21 0.59
CA LYS A 158 4.83 -0.35 -0.34
C LYS A 158 5.30 -0.63 -1.77
N ALA A 159 4.38 -0.74 -2.72
CA ALA A 159 4.74 -0.85 -4.13
C ALA A 159 5.52 0.39 -4.58
N ASN A 160 6.77 0.21 -5.00
CA ASN A 160 7.57 1.27 -5.62
C ASN A 160 7.06 1.57 -7.03
N ARG A 161 7.71 2.49 -7.75
CA ARG A 161 7.31 2.87 -9.11
C ARG A 161 7.21 1.66 -10.04
N ASP A 162 8.27 0.87 -10.15
CA ASP A 162 8.36 -0.22 -11.14
C ASP A 162 7.41 -1.37 -10.80
N VAL A 163 7.31 -1.72 -9.53
CA VAL A 163 6.35 -2.72 -9.01
C VAL A 163 4.92 -2.24 -9.23
N LEU A 164 4.63 -0.97 -8.99
CA LEU A 164 3.30 -0.41 -9.24
C LEU A 164 2.97 -0.41 -10.73
N GLU A 165 3.92 -0.06 -11.59
CA GLU A 165 3.76 -0.10 -13.05
C GLU A 165 3.50 -1.52 -13.54
N PHE A 166 4.15 -2.53 -12.95
CA PHE A 166 3.87 -3.95 -13.18
C PHE A 166 2.45 -4.32 -12.75
N ILE A 167 2.04 -3.99 -11.51
CA ILE A 167 0.72 -4.36 -10.96
C ILE A 167 -0.41 -3.80 -11.83
N VAL A 168 -0.34 -2.52 -12.23
CA VAL A 168 -1.46 -1.87 -12.93
C VAL A 168 -1.55 -2.18 -14.42
N ASN A 169 -0.46 -2.68 -15.01
CA ASN A 169 -0.39 -3.01 -16.43
C ASN A 169 -0.23 -4.50 -16.70
N GLN A 170 -0.39 -5.37 -15.70
CA GLN A 170 -0.37 -6.82 -15.90
C GLN A 170 -1.45 -7.27 -16.91
N ARG A 171 -1.13 -8.30 -17.70
CA ARG A 171 -2.01 -8.91 -18.70
C ARG A 171 -2.05 -10.43 -18.54
N ASP A 172 -3.21 -11.02 -18.82
CA ASP A 172 -3.41 -12.49 -18.77
C ASP A 172 -2.67 -13.23 -19.90
N ASP A 173 -2.41 -12.56 -21.03
CA ASP A 173 -1.79 -13.16 -22.21
C ASP A 173 -0.25 -13.06 -22.22
N GLY A 174 0.35 -12.53 -21.14
CA GLY A 174 1.79 -12.26 -21.06
C GLY A 174 2.29 -11.24 -22.08
N GLY A 175 1.38 -10.49 -22.71
CA GLY A 175 1.71 -9.49 -23.71
C GLY A 175 2.54 -8.33 -23.12
N LEU A 176 3.57 -7.90 -23.85
CA LEU A 176 4.33 -6.70 -23.49
C LEU A 176 3.46 -5.45 -23.65
N VAL A 177 3.35 -4.67 -22.57
CA VAL A 177 2.68 -3.37 -22.52
C VAL A 177 3.53 -2.35 -23.28
N GLY A 178 2.89 -1.41 -23.99
CA GLY A 178 3.54 -0.36 -24.77
C GLY A 178 3.87 -0.73 -26.20
N GLN A 179 3.26 -1.78 -26.76
CA GLN A 179 3.30 -2.05 -28.20
C GLN A 179 2.55 -0.97 -28.98
N ASP A 180 2.81 -0.84 -30.29
CA ASP A 180 2.21 0.19 -31.18
C ASP A 180 0.67 0.26 -31.13
N SER A 181 0.00 -0.81 -30.70
CA SER A 181 -1.46 -0.84 -30.56
C SER A 181 -1.98 -0.33 -29.21
N GLU A 182 -1.13 -0.09 -28.20
CA GLU A 182 -1.59 0.30 -26.87
C GLU A 182 -1.65 1.81 -26.66
N PHE A 183 -2.62 2.25 -25.86
CA PHE A 183 -2.77 3.66 -25.55
C PHE A 183 -2.74 3.93 -24.05
N LYS A 184 -2.13 5.04 -23.67
CA LYS A 184 -2.10 5.52 -22.29
C LYS A 184 -3.46 6.15 -21.96
N ILE A 185 -4.20 5.55 -21.03
CA ILE A 185 -5.47 6.10 -20.51
C ILE A 185 -5.24 7.14 -19.40
N GLY A 186 -4.12 7.05 -18.69
CA GLY A 186 -3.83 7.99 -17.60
C GLY A 186 -2.63 7.60 -16.76
N SER A 187 -2.65 8.02 -15.50
CA SER A 187 -1.65 7.64 -14.50
C SER A 187 -2.29 7.36 -13.15
N VAL A 188 -1.65 6.53 -12.35
CA VAL A 188 -2.15 6.11 -11.03
C VAL A 188 -2.14 7.31 -10.08
N ARG A 189 -3.26 7.55 -9.43
CA ARG A 189 -3.41 8.56 -8.38
C ARG A 189 -4.09 7.94 -7.17
N TYR A 190 -3.38 7.86 -6.04
CA TYR A 190 -3.93 7.29 -4.82
C TYR A 190 -4.80 8.29 -4.03
N SER A 191 -4.42 9.56 -3.99
CA SER A 191 -5.12 10.56 -3.18
C SER A 191 -5.32 11.88 -3.89
N SER A 192 -6.35 12.61 -3.46
CA SER A 192 -6.55 14.00 -3.85
C SER A 192 -5.42 14.89 -3.30
N SER A 193 -4.95 14.60 -2.08
CA SER A 193 -3.84 15.28 -1.40
C SER A 193 -2.49 14.86 -2.00
N ARG A 194 -1.75 15.82 -2.57
CA ARG A 194 -0.53 15.55 -3.35
C ARG A 194 0.80 15.81 -2.63
N ARG A 195 0.80 16.06 -1.32
CA ARG A 195 2.01 16.48 -0.57
C ARG A 195 3.23 15.56 -0.81
N HIS A 196 3.03 14.25 -0.78
CA HIS A 196 4.09 13.27 -1.00
C HIS A 196 4.09 12.74 -2.45
N GLN A 197 2.92 12.52 -3.05
CA GLN A 197 2.81 11.99 -4.41
C GLN A 197 3.38 12.93 -5.47
N SER A 198 3.42 14.25 -5.25
CA SER A 198 4.06 15.18 -6.19
C SER A 198 5.58 15.03 -6.30
N GLN A 199 6.20 14.32 -5.35
CA GLN A 199 7.63 14.02 -5.33
C GLN A 199 7.94 12.62 -5.88
N GLU A 200 6.90 11.87 -6.26
CA GLU A 200 7.02 10.56 -6.89
C GLU A 200 6.74 10.69 -8.39
N GLU A 201 7.35 9.83 -9.19
CA GLU A 201 7.14 9.82 -10.63
C GLU A 201 5.77 9.22 -10.97
N ASN A 202 5.15 9.73 -12.03
CA ASN A 202 3.84 9.24 -12.45
C ASN A 202 3.97 7.82 -13.04
N VAL A 203 3.22 6.87 -12.46
CA VAL A 203 3.04 5.54 -13.04
C VAL A 203 1.91 5.58 -14.05
N ASN A 204 2.22 5.24 -15.30
CA ASN A 204 1.26 5.27 -16.41
C ASN A 204 0.38 4.02 -16.40
N VAL A 205 -0.87 4.21 -16.80
CA VAL A 205 -1.80 3.10 -17.04
C VAL A 205 -2.05 3.03 -18.54
N TRP A 206 -1.83 1.84 -19.08
CA TRP A 206 -1.99 1.52 -20.50
C TRP A 206 -3.14 0.54 -20.66
N VAL A 207 -3.79 0.58 -21.81
CA VAL A 207 -4.91 -0.30 -22.14
C VAL A 207 -4.79 -0.72 -23.61
N ASN A 208 -5.19 -1.95 -23.90
CA ASN A 208 -5.19 -2.46 -25.25
C ASN A 208 -6.57 -2.23 -25.88
N PRO A 209 -6.68 -1.60 -27.07
CA PRO A 209 -7.95 -1.48 -27.80
C PRO A 209 -8.68 -2.82 -27.97
N LYS A 210 -7.94 -3.92 -28.06
CA LYS A 210 -8.51 -5.28 -28.14
C LYS A 210 -9.35 -5.64 -26.91
N ASP A 211 -9.05 -5.10 -25.74
CA ASP A 211 -9.84 -5.33 -24.52
C ASP A 211 -11.25 -4.73 -24.63
N PHE A 212 -11.40 -3.67 -25.43
CA PHE A 212 -12.68 -3.05 -25.73
C PHE A 212 -13.35 -3.68 -26.96
N LEU A 213 -12.55 -4.19 -27.91
CA LEU A 213 -13.02 -4.87 -29.11
C LEU A 213 -13.43 -6.32 -28.80
N GLY A 214 -14.68 -6.51 -28.40
CA GLY A 214 -15.29 -7.83 -28.20
C GLY A 214 -15.82 -8.06 -26.79
N LYS A 215 -15.45 -7.22 -25.82
CA LYS A 215 -16.09 -7.14 -24.51
C LYS A 215 -16.94 -5.88 -24.46
N ARG A 216 -18.18 -5.97 -23.95
CA ARG A 216 -19.06 -4.79 -23.82
C ARG A 216 -18.51 -3.88 -22.73
N SER A 217 -17.88 -2.77 -23.12
CA SER A 217 -17.42 -1.73 -22.20
C SER A 217 -18.51 -0.70 -21.95
N ALA A 218 -18.68 -0.30 -20.70
CA ALA A 218 -19.60 0.75 -20.30
C ALA A 218 -18.86 1.76 -19.42
N MET A 219 -19.17 3.04 -19.59
CA MET A 219 -18.58 4.11 -18.78
C MET A 219 -19.67 4.89 -18.07
N PHE A 220 -19.58 4.90 -16.74
CA PHE A 220 -20.53 5.58 -15.86
C PHE A 220 -19.87 6.77 -15.17
N GLY A 221 -20.66 7.79 -14.86
CA GLY A 221 -20.20 8.99 -14.19
C GLY A 221 -21.26 10.09 -14.23
N MET A 222 -21.18 11.05 -13.30
CA MET A 222 -22.10 12.20 -13.25
C MET A 222 -21.81 13.20 -14.39
N THR A 223 -22.64 14.24 -14.53
CA THR A 223 -22.36 15.33 -15.49
C THR A 223 -21.07 16.07 -15.10
N ARG A 224 -20.29 16.49 -16.10
CA ARG A 224 -18.98 17.15 -15.94
C ARG A 224 -17.87 16.37 -15.22
N THR A 225 -17.97 15.04 -15.11
CA THR A 225 -16.89 14.19 -14.54
C THR A 225 -15.92 13.65 -15.59
N GLY A 226 -15.88 14.22 -16.79
CA GLY A 226 -14.92 13.84 -17.82
C GLY A 226 -15.31 12.68 -18.73
N LYS A 227 -16.55 12.16 -18.67
CA LYS A 227 -17.03 11.09 -19.57
C LYS A 227 -16.73 11.38 -21.06
N SER A 228 -17.22 12.48 -21.60
CA SER A 228 -16.97 12.83 -23.02
C SER A 228 -15.51 13.13 -23.37
N ASN A 229 -14.62 13.28 -22.38
CA ASN A 229 -13.18 13.45 -22.60
C ASN A 229 -12.44 12.09 -22.60
N THR A 230 -13.05 11.06 -22.02
CA THR A 230 -12.50 9.69 -21.96
C THR A 230 -12.88 8.86 -23.19
N VAL A 231 -14.05 9.13 -23.80
CA VAL A 231 -14.47 8.58 -25.11
C VAL A 231 -13.85 9.41 -26.22
#